data_AF-A0A2S9YPQ7-F1
#
_entry.id   AF-A0A2S9YPQ7-F1
#
_cell.length_a   1.000
_cell.length_b   1.000
_cell.length_c   1.000
_cell.angle_alpha   90.00
_cell.angle_beta   90.00
_cell.angle_gamma   90.00
#
_symmetry.space_group_name_H-M   'P 1'
#
loop_
_entity.id
_entity.type
_entity.pdbx_description
1 polymer ?
#
loop_
_entity_poly.entity_id
_entity_poly.type
_entity_poly.pdbx_seq_one_letter_code
_entity_poly.pdbx_strand_id
1 'polypeptide(L)'
;MRAGDETAHARALLLDARCPACAEPLGPRSLFGAAPCSWCDAPIDARLTGVTLATDVQGRGRRQLIGIAVAVGLAHLLLGWVPLIGALVLLVAAAWIRVGILQPTTAMLSPRRRVLTRWTARLVMAAALAVTVILTEALTLIPVLGLPAKAVIGAGEVAIAAWAVTVYVHWQLRREAASRPIASWEWVVLVLCFAGLVASVILLALAFAALASAFDAALGWLS
;
A
#
# COMPACT_ATOMS: atom_id res chain seq x y z
N MET A 1 3.63 -36.54 -12.04
CA MET A 1 3.58 -35.08 -12.31
C MET A 1 4.64 -34.78 -13.36
N ARG A 2 4.34 -33.92 -14.34
CA ARG A 2 5.32 -33.58 -15.39
C ARG A 2 6.32 -32.58 -14.80
N ALA A 3 7.59 -32.60 -15.23
CA ALA A 3 8.64 -31.71 -14.72
C ALA A 3 8.28 -30.19 -14.75
N GLY A 4 7.32 -29.79 -15.60
CA GLY A 4 6.76 -28.43 -15.61
C GLY A 4 5.90 -28.08 -14.38
N ASP A 5 5.18 -29.04 -13.79
CA ASP A 5 4.32 -28.79 -12.63
C ASP A 5 5.14 -28.56 -11.34
N GLU A 6 6.27 -29.26 -11.21
CA GLU A 6 7.16 -29.13 -10.05
C GLU A 6 7.81 -27.75 -9.97
N THR A 7 8.23 -27.21 -11.12
CA THR A 7 8.81 -25.85 -11.20
C THR A 7 7.77 -24.77 -10.93
N ALA A 8 6.53 -24.94 -11.40
CA ALA A 8 5.44 -24.02 -11.13
C ALA A 8 5.06 -24.00 -9.64
N HIS A 9 4.98 -25.17 -9.01
CA HIS A 9 4.70 -25.30 -7.58
C HIS A 9 5.82 -24.71 -6.71
N ALA A 10 7.08 -25.03 -7.02
CA ALA A 10 8.23 -24.45 -6.34
C ALA A 10 8.24 -22.91 -6.43
N ARG A 11 7.90 -22.37 -7.61
CA ARG A 11 7.82 -20.92 -7.81
C ARG A 11 6.68 -20.28 -7.02
N ALA A 12 5.52 -20.94 -6.92
CA ALA A 12 4.42 -20.46 -6.10
C ALA A 12 4.80 -20.33 -4.62
N LEU A 13 5.47 -21.34 -4.07
CA LEU A 13 5.98 -21.31 -2.68
C LEU A 13 6.99 -20.18 -2.47
N LEU A 14 7.92 -19.97 -3.40
CA LEU A 14 8.91 -18.89 -3.30
C LEU A 14 8.26 -17.50 -3.33
N LEU A 15 7.19 -17.31 -4.12
CA LEU A 15 6.44 -16.05 -4.14
C LEU A 15 5.74 -15.75 -2.82
N ASP A 16 5.53 -16.77 -1.98
CA ASP A 16 4.98 -16.63 -0.64
C ASP A 16 6.09 -16.68 0.43
N ALA A 17 7.34 -16.50 0.01
CA ALA A 17 8.53 -16.54 0.85
C ALA A 17 8.71 -17.86 1.61
N ARG A 18 8.39 -19.00 0.98
CA ARG A 18 8.49 -20.34 1.57
C ARG A 18 9.46 -21.24 0.81
N CYS A 19 10.07 -22.18 1.52
CA CYS A 19 10.99 -23.15 0.94
C CYS A 19 10.23 -24.14 0.05
N PRO A 20 10.67 -24.38 -1.20
CA PRO A 20 10.07 -25.41 -2.06
C PRO A 20 10.15 -26.84 -1.51
N ALA A 21 11.14 -27.13 -0.66
CA ALA A 21 11.38 -28.48 -0.15
C ALA A 21 10.60 -28.79 1.14
N CYS A 22 10.52 -27.83 2.07
CA CYS A 22 9.88 -28.04 3.39
C CYS A 22 8.74 -27.07 3.71
N ALA A 23 8.40 -26.15 2.81
CA ALA A 23 7.35 -25.12 2.97
C ALA A 23 7.52 -24.14 4.15
N GLU A 24 8.64 -24.19 4.88
CA GLU A 24 8.95 -23.25 5.96
C GLU A 24 9.31 -21.84 5.43
N PRO A 25 9.06 -20.77 6.20
CA PRO A 25 9.40 -19.40 5.82
C PRO A 25 10.90 -19.21 5.54
N LEU A 26 11.21 -18.55 4.44
CA LEU A 26 12.55 -18.20 4.02
C LEU A 26 12.90 -16.77 4.42
N GLY A 27 14.17 -16.59 4.82
CA GLY A 27 14.74 -15.28 5.06
C GLY A 27 15.24 -14.59 3.78
N PRO A 28 15.58 -13.29 3.86
CA PRO A 28 16.07 -12.51 2.72
C PRO A 28 17.34 -13.10 2.08
N ARG A 29 18.21 -13.71 2.90
CA ARG A 29 19.47 -14.31 2.44
C ARG A 29 19.24 -15.53 1.55
N SER A 30 18.17 -16.29 1.77
CA SER A 30 17.82 -17.46 0.97
C SER A 30 16.97 -17.10 -0.24
N LEU A 31 16.16 -16.03 -0.15
CA LEU A 31 15.32 -15.55 -1.26
C LEU A 31 16.09 -14.74 -2.31
N PHE A 32 17.11 -14.00 -1.87
CA PHE A 32 17.84 -13.04 -2.71
C PHE A 32 19.35 -13.22 -2.71
N GLY A 33 19.87 -14.11 -1.86
CA GLY A 33 21.28 -14.50 -1.85
C GLY A 33 21.45 -15.97 -2.25
N ALA A 34 22.64 -16.51 -1.99
CA ALA A 34 22.98 -17.91 -2.27
C ALA A 34 22.86 -18.83 -1.05
N ALA A 35 22.18 -18.37 0.03
CA ALA A 35 22.08 -19.17 1.26
C ALA A 35 21.04 -20.29 1.11
N PRO A 36 21.31 -21.50 1.65
CA PRO A 36 20.32 -22.56 1.71
C PRO A 36 19.16 -22.21 2.65
N CYS A 37 18.13 -23.06 2.70
CA CYS A 37 17.07 -22.94 3.70
C CYS A 37 17.62 -23.14 5.11
N SER A 38 17.28 -22.27 6.07
CA SER A 38 17.75 -22.40 7.46
C SER A 38 17.10 -23.54 8.26
N TRP A 39 16.09 -24.22 7.70
CA TRP A 39 15.33 -25.27 8.37
C TRP A 39 15.68 -26.68 7.88
N CYS A 40 15.86 -26.83 6.57
CA CYS A 40 16.12 -28.14 5.96
C CYS A 40 17.44 -28.20 5.16
N ASP A 41 18.22 -27.12 5.17
CA ASP A 41 19.48 -26.95 4.42
C ASP A 41 19.39 -27.20 2.91
N ALA A 42 18.18 -27.32 2.36
CA ALA A 42 17.98 -27.52 0.94
C ALA A 42 18.52 -26.31 0.16
N PRO A 43 19.29 -26.54 -0.93
CA PRO A 43 19.72 -25.47 -1.80
C PRO A 43 18.51 -24.84 -2.49
N ILE A 44 18.49 -23.52 -2.60
CA ILE A 44 17.44 -22.80 -3.30
C ILE A 44 17.91 -22.53 -4.72
N ASP A 45 17.10 -22.89 -5.71
CA ASP A 45 17.44 -22.68 -7.13
C ASP A 45 17.64 -21.19 -7.44
N ALA A 46 18.86 -20.83 -7.82
CA ALA A 46 19.24 -19.48 -8.21
C ALA A 46 18.47 -18.96 -9.43
N ARG A 47 17.95 -19.85 -10.29
CA ARG A 47 17.14 -19.47 -11.47
C ARG A 47 15.74 -18.99 -11.10
N LEU A 48 15.22 -19.46 -9.96
CA LEU A 48 13.87 -19.14 -9.48
C LEU A 48 13.83 -17.98 -8.48
N THR A 49 15.00 -17.48 -8.07
CA THR A 49 15.17 -16.47 -7.00
C THR A 49 15.72 -15.14 -7.54
N GLY A 50 16.05 -14.21 -6.65
CA GLY A 50 16.69 -12.95 -7.02
C GLY A 50 15.78 -12.02 -7.83
N VAL A 51 16.28 -11.53 -8.97
CA VAL A 51 15.59 -10.52 -9.78
C VAL A 51 14.29 -11.08 -10.39
N THR A 52 14.29 -12.34 -10.82
CA THR A 52 13.09 -12.95 -11.45
C THR A 52 11.96 -13.14 -10.45
N LEU A 53 12.29 -13.44 -9.19
CA LEU A 53 11.32 -13.49 -8.10
C LEU A 53 10.75 -12.08 -7.82
N ALA A 54 11.61 -11.06 -7.76
CA ALA A 54 11.19 -9.68 -7.53
C ALA A 54 10.23 -9.17 -8.62
N THR A 55 10.43 -9.54 -9.89
CA THR A 55 9.52 -9.16 -11.00
C THR A 55 8.16 -9.84 -10.90
N ASP A 56 8.10 -11.10 -10.47
CA ASP A 56 6.83 -11.82 -10.35
C ASP A 56 5.99 -11.31 -9.18
N VAL A 57 6.63 -11.00 -8.05
CA VAL A 57 5.98 -10.34 -6.91
C VAL A 57 5.39 -8.99 -7.34
N GLN A 58 6.10 -8.25 -8.20
CA GLN A 58 5.61 -7.00 -8.80
C GLN A 58 4.40 -7.22 -9.69
N GLY A 59 4.41 -8.26 -10.53
CA GLY A 59 3.27 -8.63 -11.37
C GLY A 59 2.02 -8.96 -10.55
N ARG A 60 2.17 -9.70 -9.45
CA ARG A 60 1.09 -10.02 -8.51
C ARG A 60 0.54 -8.76 -7.84
N GLY A 61 1.41 -7.88 -7.34
CA GLY A 61 1.02 -6.62 -6.72
C GLY A 61 0.21 -5.73 -7.67
N ARG A 62 0.65 -5.62 -8.94
CA ARG A 62 -0.07 -4.82 -9.96
C ARG A 62 -1.48 -5.34 -10.23
N ARG A 63 -1.69 -6.66 -10.25
CA ARG A 63 -3.05 -7.23 -10.44
C ARG A 63 -3.95 -6.93 -9.25
N GLN A 64 -3.42 -7.05 -8.03
CA GLN A 64 -4.17 -6.71 -6.81
C GLN A 64 -4.54 -5.22 -6.79
N LEU A 65 -3.65 -4.33 -7.22
CA LEU A 65 -3.95 -2.89 -7.32
C LEU A 65 -5.15 -2.59 -8.20
N ILE A 66 -5.22 -3.21 -9.37
CA ILE A 66 -6.36 -3.02 -10.29
C ILE A 66 -7.65 -3.49 -9.61
N GLY A 67 -7.62 -4.65 -8.95
CA GLY A 67 -8.77 -5.17 -8.19
C GLY A 67 -9.23 -4.22 -7.09
N ILE A 68 -8.30 -3.67 -6.31
CA ILE A 68 -8.60 -2.72 -5.22
C ILE A 68 -9.19 -1.42 -5.77
N ALA A 69 -8.60 -0.85 -6.82
CA ALA A 69 -9.07 0.39 -7.43
C ALA A 69 -10.50 0.24 -7.99
N VAL A 70 -10.78 -0.87 -8.69
CA VAL A 70 -12.11 -1.18 -9.21
C VAL A 70 -13.12 -1.35 -8.06
N ALA A 71 -12.77 -2.12 -7.03
CA ALA A 71 -13.64 -2.35 -5.87
C ALA A 71 -13.98 -1.05 -5.12
N VAL A 72 -12.97 -0.19 -4.90
CA VAL A 72 -13.14 1.11 -4.24
C VAL A 72 -14.02 2.05 -5.06
N GLY A 73 -13.79 2.11 -6.38
CA GLY A 73 -14.60 2.94 -7.28
C GLY A 73 -16.06 2.52 -7.29
N LEU A 74 -16.33 1.21 -7.41
CA LEU A 74 -17.69 0.66 -7.32
C LEU A 74 -18.34 0.94 -5.96
N ALA A 75 -17.60 0.78 -4.87
CA ALA A 75 -18.12 1.06 -3.53
C ALA A 75 -18.49 2.54 -3.34
N HIS A 76 -17.68 3.48 -3.84
CA HIS A 76 -18.02 4.91 -3.78
C HIS A 76 -19.19 5.28 -4.68
N LEU A 77 -19.34 4.65 -5.85
CA LEU A 77 -20.51 4.87 -6.72
C LEU A 77 -21.81 4.39 -6.07
N LEU A 78 -21.79 3.24 -5.40
CA LEU A 78 -22.99 2.63 -4.81
C LEU A 78 -23.34 3.19 -3.43
N LEU A 79 -22.33 3.53 -2.63
CA LEU A 79 -22.49 3.86 -1.21
C LEU A 79 -22.03 5.29 -0.85
N GLY A 80 -21.41 6.02 -1.77
CA GLY A 80 -20.84 7.35 -1.50
C GLY A 80 -21.87 8.47 -1.26
N TRP A 81 -23.17 8.14 -1.31
CA TRP A 81 -24.25 9.04 -0.92
C TRP A 81 -24.47 9.06 0.59
N VAL A 82 -23.99 8.04 1.32
CA VAL A 82 -24.03 8.01 2.78
C VAL A 82 -22.76 8.68 3.33
N PRO A 83 -22.89 9.70 4.20
CA PRO A 83 -21.75 10.30 4.88
C PRO A 83 -20.89 9.25 5.59
N LEU A 84 -19.57 9.45 5.65
CA LEU A 84 -18.60 8.59 6.33
C LEU A 84 -18.44 7.15 5.77
N ILE A 85 -19.34 6.64 4.92
CA ILE A 85 -19.12 5.33 4.27
C ILE A 85 -17.88 5.38 3.36
N GLY A 86 -17.64 6.50 2.68
CA GLY A 86 -16.41 6.69 1.90
C GLY A 86 -15.15 6.44 2.74
N ALA A 87 -15.08 7.03 3.94
CA ALA A 87 -13.96 6.81 4.86
C ALA A 87 -13.80 5.34 5.26
N LEU A 88 -14.91 4.63 5.55
CA LEU A 88 -14.88 3.20 5.85
C LEU A 88 -14.35 2.38 4.67
N VAL A 89 -14.78 2.66 3.45
CA VAL A 89 -14.28 2.01 2.22
C VAL A 89 -12.78 2.22 2.07
N LEU A 90 -12.28 3.43 2.31
CA LEU A 90 -10.85 3.75 2.25
C LEU A 90 -10.05 2.98 3.33
N LEU A 91 -10.58 2.85 4.55
CA LEU A 91 -9.97 2.08 5.62
C LEU A 91 -9.87 0.59 5.27
N VAL A 92 -10.93 0.01 4.70
CA VAL A 92 -10.94 -1.38 4.23
C VAL A 92 -9.93 -1.57 3.09
N ALA A 93 -9.85 -0.63 2.14
CA ALA A 93 -8.87 -0.67 1.06
C ALA A 93 -7.44 -0.60 1.60
N ALA A 94 -7.16 0.29 2.55
CA ALA A 94 -5.85 0.37 3.21
C ALA A 94 -5.49 -0.92 3.95
N ALA A 95 -6.45 -1.55 4.62
CA ALA A 95 -6.27 -2.86 5.27
C ALA A 95 -5.97 -3.95 4.22
N TRP A 96 -6.67 -3.95 3.09
CA TRP A 96 -6.42 -4.88 1.99
C TRP A 96 -5.02 -4.68 1.39
N ILE A 97 -4.61 -3.45 1.09
CA ILE A 97 -3.24 -3.15 0.61
C ILE A 97 -2.21 -3.66 1.62
N ARG A 98 -2.47 -3.46 2.92
CA ARG A 98 -1.56 -3.88 3.99
C ARG A 98 -1.40 -5.40 4.04
N VAL A 99 -2.50 -6.16 3.97
CA VAL A 99 -2.48 -7.62 4.09
C VAL A 99 -2.07 -8.29 2.77
N GLY A 100 -2.62 -7.82 1.65
CA GLY A 100 -2.42 -8.43 0.33
C GLY A 100 -1.07 -8.09 -0.31
N ILE A 101 -0.57 -6.87 -0.10
CA ILE A 101 0.66 -6.38 -0.75
C ILE A 101 1.75 -6.16 0.30
N LEU A 102 1.55 -5.29 1.29
CA LEU A 102 2.66 -4.82 2.12
C LEU A 102 3.23 -5.92 3.03
N GLN A 103 2.39 -6.71 3.71
CA GLN A 103 2.85 -7.77 4.62
C GLN A 103 3.70 -8.84 3.93
N PRO A 104 3.24 -9.52 2.87
CA PRO A 104 4.01 -10.58 2.22
C PRO A 104 5.32 -10.03 1.64
N THR A 105 5.26 -8.88 0.98
CA THR A 105 6.43 -8.31 0.32
C THR A 105 7.47 -7.78 1.31
N THR A 106 7.06 -7.17 2.43
CA THR A 106 8.00 -6.71 3.46
C THR A 106 8.57 -7.85 4.31
N ALA A 107 7.92 -9.00 4.37
CA ALA A 107 8.45 -10.19 5.03
C ALA A 107 9.71 -10.74 4.31
N MET A 108 9.87 -10.44 3.03
CA MET A 108 11.05 -10.82 2.24
C MET A 108 12.26 -9.89 2.47
N LEU A 109 12.06 -8.71 3.09
CA LEU A 109 13.13 -7.74 3.35
C LEU A 109 13.87 -8.02 4.65
N SER A 110 15.14 -7.61 4.73
CA SER A 110 15.91 -7.57 5.98
C SER A 110 15.23 -6.71 7.06
N PRO A 111 15.47 -6.98 8.36
CA PRO A 111 14.77 -6.31 9.46
C PRO A 111 14.84 -4.78 9.41
N ARG A 112 16.02 -4.21 9.10
CA ARG A 112 16.20 -2.75 9.00
C ARG A 112 15.40 -2.16 7.85
N ARG A 113 15.53 -2.71 6.64
CA ARG A 113 14.82 -2.23 5.43
C ARG A 113 13.31 -2.44 5.55
N ARG A 114 12.88 -3.52 6.23
CA ARG A 114 11.48 -3.81 6.55
C ARG A 114 10.84 -2.72 7.40
N VAL A 115 11.50 -2.25 8.46
CA VAL A 115 10.98 -1.20 9.33
C VAL A 115 10.79 0.09 8.54
N LEU A 116 11.84 0.54 7.84
CA LEU A 116 11.79 1.73 7.00
C LEU A 116 10.65 1.65 5.98
N THR A 117 10.60 0.55 5.23
CA THR A 117 9.59 0.36 4.17
C THR A 117 8.16 0.36 4.72
N ARG A 118 7.93 -0.33 5.85
CA ARG A 118 6.61 -0.37 6.50
C ARG A 118 6.17 1.00 6.98
N TRP A 119 7.06 1.77 7.60
CA TRP A 119 6.72 3.10 8.08
C TRP A 119 6.49 4.09 6.96
N THR A 120 7.33 4.11 5.92
CA THR A 120 7.11 4.96 4.75
C THR A 120 5.77 4.64 4.09
N ALA A 121 5.47 3.36 3.85
CA ALA A 121 4.20 2.95 3.26
C ALA A 121 2.99 3.33 4.13
N ARG A 122 3.09 3.15 5.45
CA ARG A 122 2.02 3.57 6.38
C ARG A 122 1.78 5.07 6.35
N LEU A 123 2.84 5.87 6.35
CA LEU A 123 2.74 7.33 6.31
C LEU A 123 2.15 7.82 4.99
N VAL A 124 2.57 7.23 3.86
CA VAL A 124 1.99 7.55 2.54
C VAL A 124 0.50 7.22 2.50
N MET A 125 0.09 6.03 2.95
CA MET A 125 -1.33 5.66 2.98
C MET A 125 -2.13 6.55 3.95
N ALA A 126 -1.58 6.86 5.12
CA ALA A 126 -2.25 7.71 6.10
C ALA A 126 -2.41 9.15 5.60
N ALA A 127 -1.37 9.71 4.98
CA ALA A 127 -1.41 11.06 4.42
C ALA A 127 -2.39 11.15 3.25
N ALA A 128 -2.40 10.16 2.34
CA ALA A 128 -3.40 10.06 1.28
C ALA A 128 -4.81 9.96 1.86
N LEU A 129 -5.08 9.01 2.76
CA LEU A 129 -6.40 8.86 3.37
C LEU A 129 -6.89 10.14 4.06
N ALA A 130 -6.01 10.87 4.75
CA ALA A 130 -6.35 12.16 5.35
C ALA A 130 -6.75 13.20 4.29
N VAL A 131 -6.00 13.31 3.20
CA VAL A 131 -6.31 14.22 2.08
C VAL A 131 -7.61 13.82 1.39
N THR A 132 -7.83 12.53 1.14
CA THR A 132 -9.09 12.03 0.55
C THR A 132 -10.28 12.45 1.37
N VAL A 133 -10.24 12.24 2.69
CA VAL A 133 -11.35 12.58 3.59
C VAL A 133 -11.65 14.07 3.51
N ILE A 134 -10.63 14.95 3.55
CA ILE A 134 -10.82 16.40 3.41
C ILE A 134 -11.54 16.72 2.08
N LEU A 135 -11.04 16.18 0.97
CA LEU A 135 -11.57 16.45 -0.37
C LEU A 135 -12.98 15.90 -0.54
N THR A 136 -13.24 14.66 -0.13
CA THR A 136 -14.55 14.02 -0.28
C THR A 136 -15.60 14.66 0.61
N GLU A 137 -15.24 15.06 1.84
CA GLU A 137 -16.18 15.74 2.72
C GLU A 137 -16.44 17.17 2.24
N ALA A 138 -15.46 17.91 1.74
CA ALA A 138 -15.69 19.22 1.10
C ALA A 138 -16.67 19.11 -0.09
N LEU A 139 -16.61 18.03 -0.86
CA LEU A 139 -17.52 17.77 -1.98
C LEU A 139 -18.93 17.35 -1.56
N THR A 140 -19.16 16.97 -0.29
CA THR A 140 -20.54 16.77 0.21
C THR A 140 -21.37 18.05 0.16
N LEU A 141 -20.72 19.21 0.21
CA LEU A 141 -21.35 20.53 0.16
C LEU A 141 -21.84 20.91 -1.25
N ILE A 142 -21.44 20.16 -2.28
CA ILE A 142 -21.84 20.41 -3.67
C ILE A 142 -22.89 19.38 -4.10
N PRO A 143 -24.19 19.77 -4.18
CA PRO A 143 -25.25 18.85 -4.58
C PRO A 143 -25.09 18.37 -6.04
N VAL A 144 -25.57 17.15 -6.33
CA VAL A 144 -25.64 16.49 -7.66
C VAL A 144 -24.29 16.13 -8.30
N LEU A 145 -23.32 17.05 -8.38
CA LEU A 145 -21.99 16.79 -8.96
C LEU A 145 -21.02 16.11 -7.98
N GLY A 146 -21.31 16.17 -6.67
CA GLY A 146 -20.44 15.61 -5.63
C GLY A 146 -20.26 14.10 -5.72
N LEU A 147 -21.27 13.33 -6.13
CA LEU A 147 -21.20 11.86 -6.19
C LEU A 147 -20.21 11.32 -7.23
N PRO A 148 -20.33 11.68 -8.53
CA PRO A 148 -19.36 11.23 -9.53
C PRO A 148 -17.96 11.78 -9.25
N ALA A 149 -17.84 13.03 -8.76
CA ALA A 149 -16.55 13.61 -8.38
C ALA A 149 -15.89 12.83 -7.22
N LYS A 150 -16.63 12.50 -6.16
CA LYS A 150 -16.15 11.67 -5.05
C LYS A 150 -15.70 10.29 -5.50
N ALA A 151 -16.45 9.66 -6.41
CA ALA A 151 -16.07 8.35 -6.94
C ALA A 151 -14.75 8.42 -7.70
N VAL A 152 -14.57 9.42 -8.56
CA VAL A 152 -13.32 9.61 -9.33
C VAL A 152 -12.15 9.96 -8.42
N ILE A 153 -12.34 10.89 -7.48
CA ILE A 153 -11.28 11.33 -6.55
C ILE A 153 -10.91 10.20 -5.59
N GLY A 154 -11.88 9.54 -4.96
CA GLY A 154 -11.64 8.44 -4.04
C GLY A 154 -10.97 7.24 -4.72
N ALA A 155 -11.44 6.83 -5.91
CA ALA A 155 -10.82 5.74 -6.66
C ALA A 155 -9.42 6.13 -7.18
N GLY A 156 -9.28 7.34 -7.71
CA GLY A 156 -8.01 7.86 -8.24
C GLY A 156 -6.95 7.96 -7.14
N GLU A 157 -7.31 8.48 -5.98
CA GLU A 157 -6.37 8.63 -4.88
C GLU A 157 -5.96 7.28 -4.28
N VAL A 158 -6.90 6.36 -4.06
CA VAL A 158 -6.53 5.00 -3.61
C VAL A 158 -5.64 4.33 -4.64
N ALA A 159 -5.93 4.46 -5.94
CA ALA A 159 -5.10 3.91 -6.99
C ALA A 159 -3.68 4.49 -6.96
N ILE A 160 -3.55 5.81 -6.79
CA ILE A 160 -2.25 6.51 -6.70
C ILE A 160 -1.49 6.07 -5.44
N ALA A 161 -2.13 6.07 -4.28
CA ALA A 161 -1.51 5.69 -3.02
C ALA A 161 -1.05 4.23 -3.04
N ALA A 162 -1.91 3.34 -3.52
CA ALA A 162 -1.62 1.92 -3.64
C ALA A 162 -0.52 1.66 -4.68
N TRP A 163 -0.54 2.38 -5.82
CA TRP A 163 0.55 2.36 -6.81
C TRP A 163 1.87 2.83 -6.21
N ALA A 164 1.89 3.97 -5.51
CA ALA A 164 3.09 4.53 -4.89
C ALA A 164 3.70 3.57 -3.87
N VAL A 165 2.87 3.00 -2.98
CA VAL A 165 3.31 1.98 -2.00
C VAL A 165 3.86 0.76 -2.71
N THR A 166 3.16 0.26 -3.73
CA THR A 166 3.60 -0.93 -4.48
C THR A 166 4.92 -0.67 -5.18
N VAL A 167 5.05 0.42 -5.92
CA VAL A 167 6.28 0.80 -6.61
C VAL A 167 7.43 0.94 -5.61
N TYR A 168 7.21 1.63 -4.49
CA TYR A 168 8.23 1.83 -3.47
C TYR A 168 8.69 0.50 -2.85
N VAL A 169 7.76 -0.37 -2.45
CA VAL A 169 8.11 -1.68 -1.84
C VAL A 169 8.86 -2.57 -2.84
N HIS A 170 8.46 -2.60 -4.12
CA HIS A 170 9.17 -3.38 -5.14
C HIS A 170 10.53 -2.77 -5.50
N TRP A 171 10.65 -1.44 -5.44
CA TRP A 171 11.94 -0.77 -5.57
C TRP A 171 12.88 -1.13 -4.41
N GLN A 172 12.36 -1.20 -3.18
CA GLN A 172 13.07 -1.68 -1.99
C GLN A 172 13.53 -3.13 -2.15
N LEU A 173 12.67 -4.02 -2.67
CA LEU A 173 13.02 -5.41 -2.97
C LEU A 173 14.15 -5.53 -3.99
N ARG A 174 14.08 -4.80 -5.11
CA ARG A 174 15.14 -4.84 -6.13
C ARG A 174 16.48 -4.39 -5.58
N ARG A 175 16.48 -3.40 -4.69
CA ARG A 175 17.71 -2.96 -4.02
C ARG A 175 18.25 -3.97 -3.03
N GLU A 176 17.37 -4.66 -2.31
CA GLU A 176 17.76 -5.77 -1.44
C GLU A 176 18.36 -6.92 -2.27
N ALA A 177 17.74 -7.27 -3.39
CA ALA A 177 18.26 -8.28 -4.32
C ALA A 177 19.61 -7.88 -4.93
N ALA A 178 19.83 -6.59 -5.18
CA ALA A 178 21.11 -6.05 -5.62
C ALA A 178 22.11 -5.79 -4.47
N SER A 179 21.82 -6.23 -3.24
CA SER A 179 22.65 -6.02 -2.04
C SER A 179 23.06 -4.56 -1.81
N ARG A 180 22.19 -3.60 -2.18
CA ARG A 180 22.47 -2.17 -2.01
C ARG A 180 22.18 -1.75 -0.56
N PRO A 181 23.05 -0.95 0.08
CA PRO A 181 22.79 -0.41 1.42
C PRO A 181 21.59 0.55 1.39
N ILE A 182 21.02 0.85 2.56
CA ILE A 182 19.99 1.89 2.72
C ILE A 182 20.67 3.25 2.57
N ALA A 183 20.17 4.07 1.64
CA ALA A 183 20.71 5.41 1.41
C ALA A 183 20.10 6.43 2.39
N SER A 184 20.85 7.49 2.73
CA SER A 184 20.41 8.55 3.65
C SER A 184 19.12 9.25 3.19
N TRP A 185 18.94 9.44 1.88
CA TRP A 185 17.74 10.06 1.33
C TRP A 185 16.46 9.25 1.58
N GLU A 186 16.55 7.93 1.81
CA GLU A 186 15.36 7.12 2.13
C GLU A 186 14.77 7.51 3.50
N TRP A 187 15.63 7.96 4.43
CA TRP A 187 15.19 8.54 5.70
C TRP A 187 14.58 9.93 5.51
N VAL A 188 15.13 10.74 4.61
CA VAL A 188 14.55 12.04 4.26
C VAL A 188 13.12 11.85 3.72
N VAL A 189 12.90 10.87 2.84
CA VAL A 189 11.56 10.54 2.35
C VAL A 189 10.62 10.14 3.50
N LEU A 190 11.08 9.33 4.45
CA LEU A 190 10.28 8.97 5.62
C LEU A 190 9.88 10.22 6.43
N VAL A 191 10.82 11.12 6.68
CA VAL A 191 10.59 12.38 7.41
C VAL A 191 9.62 13.29 6.65
N LEU A 192 9.77 13.41 5.33
CA LEU A 192 8.85 14.19 4.50
C LEU A 192 7.43 13.60 4.51
N CYS A 193 7.28 12.28 4.46
CA CYS A 193 5.97 11.64 4.61
C CYS A 193 5.35 11.90 5.99
N PHE A 194 6.17 11.92 7.04
CA PHE A 194 5.71 12.24 8.40
C PHE A 194 5.26 13.71 8.50
N ALA A 195 6.07 14.65 8.00
CA ALA A 195 5.71 16.06 7.94
C ALA A 195 4.44 16.29 7.12
N GLY A 196 4.30 15.60 5.98
CA GLY A 196 3.09 15.62 5.16
C GLY A 196 1.86 15.13 5.91
N LEU A 197 1.96 14.04 6.67
CA LEU A 197 0.87 13.56 7.51
C LEU A 197 0.47 14.60 8.57
N VAL A 198 1.44 15.20 9.26
CA VAL A 198 1.18 16.24 10.26
C VAL A 198 0.48 17.44 9.62
N ALA A 199 0.96 17.88 8.45
CA ALA A 199 0.33 18.97 7.69
C ALA A 199 -1.11 18.63 7.29
N SER A 200 -1.38 17.41 6.80
CA SER A 200 -2.74 16.96 6.47
C SER A 200 -3.67 16.96 7.68
N VAL A 201 -3.18 16.56 8.86
CA VAL A 201 -3.97 16.59 10.10
C VAL A 201 -4.29 18.03 10.52
N ILE A 202 -3.32 18.94 10.42
CA ILE A 202 -3.54 20.37 10.70
C ILE A 202 -4.55 20.95 9.72
N LEU A 203 -4.43 20.66 8.43
CA LEU A 203 -5.38 21.10 7.40
C LEU A 203 -6.79 20.57 7.67
N LEU A 204 -6.93 19.31 8.08
CA LEU A 204 -8.22 18.74 8.46
C LEU A 204 -8.85 19.50 9.63
N ALA A 205 -8.08 19.77 10.69
CA ALA A 205 -8.56 20.53 11.85
C ALA A 205 -8.98 21.96 11.47
N LEU A 206 -8.19 22.65 10.62
CA LEU A 206 -8.52 23.98 10.11
C LEU A 206 -9.77 23.97 9.23
N ALA A 207 -9.95 22.95 8.38
CA ALA A 207 -11.14 22.81 7.54
C ALA A 207 -12.41 22.64 8.38
N PHE A 208 -12.37 21.82 9.43
CA PHE A 208 -13.48 21.69 10.37
C PHE A 208 -13.77 22.99 11.12
N ALA A 209 -12.74 23.68 11.60
CA ALA A 209 -12.90 24.96 12.28
C ALA A 209 -13.52 26.03 11.36
N ALA A 210 -13.07 26.11 10.11
CA ALA A 210 -13.65 27.00 9.11
C ALA A 210 -15.12 26.67 8.84
N LEU A 211 -15.46 25.39 8.69
CA LEU A 211 -16.84 24.95 8.46
C LEU A 211 -17.76 25.30 9.63
N ALA A 212 -17.32 25.07 10.86
CA ALA A 212 -18.05 25.44 12.07
C ALA A 212 -18.29 26.96 12.14
N SER A 213 -17.25 27.76 11.89
CA SER A 213 -17.36 29.22 11.90
C SER A 213 -18.31 29.77 10.83
N ALA A 214 -18.33 29.16 9.64
CA ALA A 214 -19.25 29.54 8.57
C ALA A 214 -20.70 29.19 8.93
N PHE A 215 -20.91 28.06 9.61
CA PHE A 215 -22.23 27.66 10.09
C PHE A 215 -22.75 28.59 11.19
N ASP A 216 -21.91 28.94 12.18
CA ASP A 216 -22.25 29.90 13.22
C ASP A 216 -22.59 31.28 12.63
N ALA A 217 -21.81 31.75 11.65
CA ALA A 217 -22.08 33.01 10.97
C ALA A 217 -23.41 32.98 10.20
N ALA A 218 -23.74 31.87 9.55
CA ALA A 218 -25.00 31.71 8.82
C ALA A 218 -26.22 31.64 9.77
N LEU A 219 -26.11 30.93 10.90
CA LEU A 219 -27.16 30.87 11.91
C LEU A 219 -27.37 32.21 12.63
N GLY A 220 -26.29 32.92 12.97
CA GLY A 220 -26.37 34.26 13.55
C GLY A 220 -26.97 35.31 12.61
N TRP A 221 -26.98 35.05 11.30
CA TRP A 221 -27.68 35.87 10.31
C TRP A 221 -29.18 35.56 10.21
N LEU A 222 -29.61 34.38 10.66
CA LEU A 222 -31.00 33.90 10.58
C LEU A 222 -31.79 34.10 11.89
N SER A 223 -31.12 34.43 12.99
CA SER A 223 -31.71 34.80 14.30
C SER A 223 -31.94 36.30 14.44
#